data_AF-A0A1V4VKU1-F1
#
_entry.id   AF-A0A1V4VKU1-F1
#
_cell.length_a   1.000
_cell.length_b   1.000
_cell.length_c   1.000
_cell.angle_alpha   90.00
_cell.angle_beta   90.00
_cell.angle_gamma   90.00
#
_symmetry.space_group_name_H-M   'P 1'
#
loop_
_entity.id
_entity.type
_entity.pdbx_description
1 polymer ?
#
loop_
_entity_poly.entity_id
_entity_poly.type
_entity_poly.pdbx_seq_one_letter_code
_entity_poly.pdbx_strand_id
1 'polypeptide(L)'
;MPERAILKKHREKLGLTQQQVADIASINIRQYQRFESGERRISGTSFRIGAAIADILELDVHELVYNHTVEAYLKEKKEMERLKNQSEEE
;
A
#
# COMPACT_ATOMS: atom_id res chain seq x y z
N MET A 1 -8.96 0.52 0.09
CA MET A 1 -8.70 -0.95 0.20
C MET A 1 -7.30 -1.15 0.77
N PRO A 2 -7.01 -2.25 1.51
CA PRO A 2 -5.64 -2.52 1.98
C PRO A 2 -4.67 -2.74 0.81
N GLU A 3 -3.41 -2.31 0.94
CA GLU A 3 -2.35 -2.48 -0.07
C GLU A 3 -2.30 -3.90 -0.64
N ARG A 4 -2.29 -4.92 0.23
CA ARG A 4 -2.28 -6.34 -0.15
C ARG A 4 -3.42 -6.74 -1.11
N ALA A 5 -4.60 -6.15 -0.92
CA ALA A 5 -5.78 -6.47 -1.72
C ALA A 5 -5.69 -5.81 -3.09
N ILE A 6 -5.12 -4.60 -3.16
CA ILE A 6 -4.85 -3.88 -4.42
C ILE A 6 -3.86 -4.69 -5.26
N LEU A 7 -2.73 -5.11 -4.67
CA LEU A 7 -1.71 -5.91 -5.35
C LEU A 7 -2.29 -7.22 -5.92
N LYS A 8 -2.98 -8.00 -5.08
CA LYS A 8 -3.57 -9.26 -5.50
C LYS A 8 -4.59 -9.08 -6.63
N LYS A 9 -5.49 -8.09 -6.50
CA LYS A 9 -6.53 -7.80 -7.50
C LYS A 9 -5.93 -7.44 -8.85
N HIS A 10 -4.93 -6.57 -8.88
CA HIS A 10 -4.31 -6.14 -10.14
C HIS A 10 -3.49 -7.27 -10.77
N ARG A 11 -2.72 -8.02 -9.98
CA ARG A 11 -2.00 -9.20 -10.46
C ARG A 11 -2.95 -10.21 -11.12
N GLU A 12 -4.07 -10.52 -10.47
CA GLU A 12 -5.06 -11.47 -10.99
C GLU A 12 -5.75 -10.93 -12.25
N LYS A 13 -6.07 -9.63 -12.29
CA LYS A 13 -6.62 -8.98 -13.49
C LYS A 13 -5.68 -9.07 -14.69
N LEU A 14 -4.37 -8.99 -14.47
CA LEU A 14 -3.34 -9.09 -15.50
C LEU A 14 -2.95 -10.55 -15.83
N GLY A 15 -3.53 -11.54 -15.15
CA GLY A 15 -3.20 -12.96 -15.38
C GLY A 15 -1.78 -13.34 -14.97
N LEU A 16 -1.12 -12.53 -14.13
CA LEU A 16 0.25 -12.78 -13.69
C LEU A 16 0.28 -13.71 -12.47
N THR A 17 1.29 -14.56 -12.40
CA THR A 17 1.62 -15.32 -11.19
C THR A 17 2.45 -14.47 -10.23
N GLN A 18 2.46 -14.82 -8.95
CA GLN A 18 3.31 -14.15 -7.96
C GLN A 18 4.80 -14.23 -8.33
N GLN A 19 5.23 -15.37 -8.91
CA GLN A 19 6.60 -15.58 -9.36
C GLN A 19 6.97 -14.63 -10.50
N GLN A 20 6.11 -14.48 -11.50
CA GLN A 20 6.35 -13.55 -12.62
C GLN A 20 6.53 -12.11 -12.14
N VAL A 21 5.70 -11.64 -11.21
CA VAL A 21 5.86 -10.27 -10.66
C VAL A 21 7.18 -10.13 -9.92
N ALA A 22 7.56 -11.13 -9.10
CA ALA A 22 8.82 -11.12 -8.38
C ALA A 22 10.05 -11.11 -9.32
N ASP A 23 10.00 -11.91 -10.38
CA ASP A 23 11.07 -12.01 -11.38
C ASP A 23 11.24 -10.69 -12.14
N ILE A 24 10.14 -10.09 -12.62
CA ILE A 24 10.18 -8.81 -13.35
C ILE A 24 10.66 -7.67 -12.43
N ALA A 25 10.20 -7.65 -11.17
CA ALA A 25 10.64 -6.67 -10.17
C ALA A 25 12.07 -6.91 -9.66
N SER A 26 12.70 -8.02 -10.06
CA SER A 26 14.01 -8.46 -9.59
C SER A 26 14.10 -8.52 -8.05
N ILE A 27 13.12 -9.19 -7.44
CA ILE A 27 13.05 -9.42 -5.99
C ILE A 27 12.86 -10.91 -5.69
N ASN A 28 13.16 -11.30 -4.46
CA ASN A 28 12.86 -12.65 -4.00
C ASN A 28 11.34 -12.87 -3.96
N ILE A 29 10.86 -14.04 -4.41
CA ILE A 29 9.44 -14.41 -4.37
C ILE A 29 8.82 -14.29 -2.98
N ARG A 30 9.55 -14.64 -1.92
CA ARG A 30 9.06 -14.51 -0.53
C ARG A 30 8.80 -13.05 -0.18
N GLN A 31 9.58 -12.13 -0.72
CA GLN A 31 9.36 -10.70 -0.50
C GLN A 31 8.03 -10.25 -1.11
N TYR A 32 7.75 -10.66 -2.35
CA TYR A 32 6.46 -10.37 -3.00
C TYR A 32 5.28 -11.03 -2.26
N GLN A 33 5.43 -12.29 -1.85
CA GLN A 33 4.41 -13.01 -1.08
C GLN A 33 4.05 -12.32 0.24
N ARG A 34 5.02 -11.72 0.92
CA ARG A 34 4.80 -10.96 2.16
C ARG A 34 3.98 -9.68 1.92
N PHE A 35 4.08 -9.08 0.73
CA PHE A 35 3.25 -7.95 0.34
C PHE A 35 1.80 -8.38 0.07
N GLU A 36 1.59 -9.44 -0.70
CA GLU A 36 0.23 -9.94 -0.99
C GLU A 36 -0.45 -10.61 0.22
N SER A 37 0.31 -11.13 1.19
CA SER A 37 -0.26 -11.63 2.45
C SER A 37 -0.61 -10.49 3.42
N GLY A 38 0.09 -9.36 3.31
CA GLY A 38 0.02 -8.22 4.23
C GLY A 38 0.93 -8.35 5.45
N GLU A 39 1.81 -9.36 5.49
CA GLU A 39 2.85 -9.46 6.53
C GLU A 39 3.82 -8.27 6.45
N ARG A 40 4.05 -7.75 5.24
CA ARG A 40 4.75 -6.50 4.99
C ARG A 40 3.90 -5.57 4.14
N ARG A 41 3.97 -4.28 4.45
CA ARG A 41 3.44 -3.21 3.60
C ARG A 41 4.40 -2.94 2.46
N ILE A 42 3.87 -2.68 1.27
CA ILE A 42 4.68 -2.27 0.14
C ILE A 42 5.09 -0.80 0.27
N SER A 43 4.26 0.04 0.91
CA SER A 43 4.61 1.44 1.21
C SER A 43 5.84 1.59 2.12
N GLY A 44 6.20 0.55 2.87
CA GLY A 44 7.39 0.51 3.73
C GLY A 44 8.64 -0.09 3.06
N THR A 45 8.59 -0.42 1.77
CA THR A 45 9.75 -0.94 1.03
C THR A 45 10.56 0.20 0.39
N SER A 46 11.69 -0.13 -0.25
CA SER A 46 12.44 0.89 -0.99
C SER A 46 11.63 1.40 -2.19
N PHE A 47 11.76 2.69 -2.49
CA PHE A 47 11.04 3.31 -3.61
C PHE A 47 11.23 2.55 -4.93
N ARG A 48 12.45 2.08 -5.21
CA ARG A 48 12.74 1.24 -6.39
C ARG A 48 11.81 0.04 -6.52
N ILE A 49 11.60 -0.69 -5.42
CA ILE A 49 10.78 -1.91 -5.44
C ILE A 49 9.30 -1.55 -5.52
N GLY A 50 8.86 -0.54 -4.77
CA GLY A 50 7.48 -0.05 -4.81
C GLY A 50 7.08 0.44 -6.20
N ALA A 51 7.92 1.26 -6.84
CA ALA A 51 7.71 1.77 -8.20
C ALA A 51 7.71 0.65 -9.24
N ALA A 52 8.69 -0.27 -9.20
CA ALA A 52 8.73 -1.39 -10.14
C ALA A 52 7.48 -2.27 -10.07
N ILE A 53 6.99 -2.58 -8.86
CA ILE A 53 5.76 -3.37 -8.70
C ILE A 53 4.53 -2.56 -9.17
N ALA A 54 4.49 -1.25 -8.92
CA ALA A 54 3.40 -0.41 -9.40
C ALA A 54 3.33 -0.40 -10.94
N ASP A 55 4.47 -0.26 -11.61
CA ASP A 55 4.56 -0.30 -13.08
C ASP A 55 4.11 -1.65 -13.64
N ILE A 56 4.57 -2.77 -13.05
CA ILE A 56 4.19 -4.14 -13.48
C ILE A 56 2.69 -4.39 -13.33
N LEU A 57 2.08 -3.83 -12.29
CA LEU A 57 0.67 -4.08 -11.95
C LEU A 57 -0.29 -3.00 -12.50
N GLU A 58 0.20 -2.09 -13.34
CA GLU A 58 -0.56 -0.94 -13.86
C GLU A 58 -1.27 -0.16 -12.73
N LEU A 59 -0.51 0.10 -11.66
CA LEU A 59 -0.97 0.85 -10.50
C LEU A 59 -0.36 2.25 -10.48
N ASP A 60 -1.15 3.24 -10.07
CA ASP A 60 -0.59 4.52 -9.67
C ASP A 60 0.14 4.35 -8.32
N VAL A 61 1.45 4.62 -8.33
CA VAL A 61 2.28 4.53 -7.12
C VAL A 61 1.78 5.49 -6.03
N HIS A 62 1.18 6.62 -6.41
CA HIS A 62 0.55 7.52 -5.46
C HIS A 62 -0.67 6.84 -4.84
N GLU A 63 -1.55 6.20 -5.60
CA GLU A 63 -2.70 5.49 -5.03
C GLU A 63 -2.29 4.36 -4.07
N LEU A 64 -1.16 3.70 -4.37
CA LEU A 64 -0.60 2.62 -3.55
C LEU A 64 -0.04 3.12 -2.20
N VAL A 65 0.51 4.33 -2.16
CA VAL A 65 1.18 4.90 -0.96
C VAL A 65 0.28 5.88 -0.20
N TYR A 66 -0.49 6.70 -0.92
CA TYR A 66 -1.25 7.84 -0.41
C TYR A 66 -2.43 7.43 0.46
N ASN A 67 -3.08 6.30 0.13
CA ASN A 67 -4.18 5.75 0.93
C ASN A 67 -3.73 5.39 2.36
N HIS A 68 -2.43 5.23 2.62
CA HIS A 68 -1.95 4.99 3.98
C HIS A 68 -1.63 6.29 4.74
N THR A 69 -0.97 7.25 4.10
CA THR A 69 -0.40 8.42 4.79
C THR A 69 -1.42 9.51 5.06
N VAL A 70 -2.30 9.78 4.09
CA VAL A 70 -3.27 10.87 4.21
C VAL A 70 -4.50 10.44 5.00
N GLU A 71 -4.95 9.18 4.85
CA GLU A 71 -6.04 8.66 5.70
C GLU A 71 -5.67 8.68 7.19
N ALA A 72 -4.44 8.27 7.53
CA ALA A 72 -3.94 8.32 8.90
C ALA A 72 -3.88 9.76 9.42
N TYR A 73 -3.27 10.68 8.65
CA TYR A 73 -3.19 12.09 9.00
C TYR A 73 -4.56 12.75 9.18
N LEU A 74 -5.51 12.51 8.26
CA LEU A 74 -6.85 13.09 8.34
C LEU A 74 -7.64 12.51 9.52
N LYS A 75 -7.41 11.24 9.87
CA LYS A 75 -8.03 10.60 11.03
C LYS A 75 -7.49 11.18 12.34
N GLU A 76 -6.18 11.32 12.45
CA GLU A 76 -5.52 11.98 13.59
C GLU A 76 -5.99 13.43 13.73
N LYS A 77 -6.01 14.19 12.63
CA LYS A 77 -6.47 15.59 12.62
C LYS A 77 -7.92 15.72 13.10
N LYS A 78 -8.83 14.87 12.63
CA LYS A 78 -10.23 14.85 13.07
C LYS A 78 -10.36 14.54 14.55
N GLU A 79 -9.57 13.61 15.08
CA GLU A 79 -9.59 13.26 16.50
C GLU A 79 -9.09 14.43 17.37
N MET A 80 -8.01 15.08 16.94
CA MET A 80 -7.47 16.27 17.61
C MET A 80 -8.47 17.43 17.64
N GLU A 81 -9.16 17.68 16.51
CA GLU A 81 -10.23 18.68 16.44
C GLU A 81 -11.39 18.32 17.37
N ARG A 82 -11.76 17.03 17.46
CA ARG A 82 -12.83 16.56 18.34
C ARG A 82 -12.51 16.75 19.82
N LEU A 83 -11.28 16.41 20.24
CA LEU A 83 -10.78 16.60 21.60
C LEU A 83 -10.72 18.09 21.98
N LYS A 84 -10.29 18.94 21.05
CA LYS A 84 -10.23 20.38 21.26
C LYS A 84 -11.62 20.98 21.50
N ASN A 85 -12.60 20.59 20.68
CA ASN A 85 -13.98 21.07 20.83
C ASN A 85 -14.62 20.60 22.16
N GLN A 86 -14.29 19.39 22.64
CA GLN A 86 -14.78 18.91 23.94
C GLN A 86 -14.18 19.67 25.13
N SER A 87 -12.92 20.11 25.04
CA SER A 87 -12.28 20.91 26.10
C SER A 87 -12.71 22.37 26.14
N GLU A 88 -13.33 22.88 25.07
CA GLU A 88 -13.84 24.25 24.99
C GLU A 88 -15.31 24.35 25.47
N GLU A 89 -16.01 23.21 25.62
CA GLU A 89 -17.40 23.11 26.09
C GLU A 89 -17.51 22.79 27.62
N GLU A 90 -16.39 22.46 28.29
CA GLU A 90 -16.28 22.25 29.75
C GLU A 90 -15.78 23.50 30.49
#